data_AF-A0A134BIV9-F1
#
_entry.id   AF-A0A134BIV9-F1
#
_cell.length_a   1.000
_cell.length_b   1.000
_cell.length_c   1.000
_cell.angle_alpha   90.00
_cell.angle_beta   90.00
_cell.angle_gamma   90.00
#
_symmetry.space_group_name_H-M   'P 1'
#
loop_
_entity.id
_entity.type
_entity.pdbx_description
1 polymer ?
#
loop_
_entity_poly.entity_id
_entity_poly.type
_entity_poly.pdbx_seq_one_letter_code
_entity_poly.pdbx_strand_id
1 'polypeptide(L)'
;MQILKNDIKQRILNIAREEFLAHGVRDTSIRTVARKAGIAVGNIYNYFRSKDKLFCEVLSPLIKVLNKHILSHNDEKFLSIDVFSMRQRQIDYILNMLSIIKDFRPELRLLLFKSEGTSLQGYKEKMIDKQMQGGIEYIRLMKERYPHLNSNISPLLIHITCSTWITVFCEIVEHEDYSDEDIKVAMEQYMDFSMAGWKALLKP
;
A
#
# COMPACT_ATOMS: atom_id res chain seq x y z
N MET A 1 -27.59 -20.08 -17.44
CA MET A 1 -26.49 -19.30 -16.85
C MET A 1 -26.84 -17.83 -17.02
N GLN A 2 -27.09 -17.08 -15.93
CA GLN A 2 -27.46 -15.67 -16.03
C GLN A 2 -26.21 -14.85 -16.41
N ILE A 3 -26.28 -14.09 -17.51
CA ILE A 3 -25.17 -13.24 -17.93
C ILE A 3 -25.10 -12.05 -16.98
N LEU A 4 -24.03 -11.99 -16.18
CA LEU A 4 -23.80 -10.88 -15.25
C LEU A 4 -23.49 -9.61 -16.04
N LYS A 5 -24.31 -8.58 -15.87
CA LYS A 5 -24.08 -7.30 -16.53
C LYS A 5 -23.07 -6.44 -15.76
N ASN A 6 -22.12 -5.84 -16.48
CA ASN A 6 -21.03 -5.07 -15.89
C ASN A 6 -21.52 -3.77 -15.22
N ASP A 7 -22.54 -3.12 -15.77
CA ASP A 7 -23.18 -1.92 -15.20
C ASP A 7 -23.72 -2.20 -13.79
N ILE A 8 -24.36 -3.36 -13.59
CA ILE A 8 -24.85 -3.77 -12.27
C ILE A 8 -23.68 -4.02 -11.32
N LYS A 9 -22.61 -4.70 -11.77
CA LYS A 9 -21.41 -4.93 -10.95
C LYS A 9 -20.82 -3.60 -10.46
N GLN A 10 -20.63 -2.64 -11.36
CA GLN A 10 -20.08 -1.33 -11.02
C GLN A 10 -21.00 -0.54 -10.08
N ARG A 11 -22.32 -0.60 -10.30
CA ARG A 11 -23.28 0.04 -9.39
C ARG A 11 -23.20 -0.53 -7.97
N ILE A 12 -23.09 -1.86 -7.83
CA ILE A 12 -22.90 -2.50 -6.52
C ILE A 12 -21.58 -2.03 -5.89
N LEU A 13 -20.48 -1.98 -6.64
CA LEU A 13 -19.17 -1.55 -6.14
C LEU A 13 -19.18 -0.11 -5.64
N ASN A 14 -19.76 0.81 -6.41
CA ASN A 14 -19.81 2.23 -6.04
C ASN A 14 -20.62 2.43 -4.76
N ILE A 15 -21.79 1.80 -4.66
CA ILE A 15 -22.65 1.90 -3.48
C ILE A 15 -21.98 1.23 -2.27
N ALA A 16 -21.35 0.08 -2.47
CA ALA A 16 -20.62 -0.58 -1.39
C ALA A 16 -19.46 0.27 -0.90
N ARG A 17 -18.72 0.92 -1.79
CA ARG A 17 -17.65 1.86 -1.45
C ARG A 17 -18.19 3.01 -0.59
N GLU A 18 -19.27 3.65 -1.02
CA GLU A 18 -19.91 4.73 -0.25
C GLU A 18 -20.33 4.26 1.15
N GLU A 19 -21.00 3.11 1.25
CA GLU A 19 -21.42 2.54 2.53
C GLU A 19 -20.24 2.20 3.44
N PHE A 20 -19.19 1.56 2.91
CA PHE A 20 -18.02 1.20 3.70
C PHE A 20 -17.22 2.41 4.16
N LEU A 21 -17.15 3.48 3.36
CA LEU A 21 -16.49 4.72 3.77
C LEU A 21 -17.29 5.47 4.84
N ALA A 22 -18.63 5.47 4.73
CA ALA A 22 -19.50 6.19 5.67
C ALA A 22 -19.71 5.45 7.00
N HIS A 23 -19.80 4.12 6.96
CA HIS A 23 -20.24 3.31 8.10
C HIS A 23 -19.24 2.23 8.50
N GLY A 24 -18.14 2.05 7.75
CA GLY A 24 -17.22 0.94 7.94
C GLY A 24 -17.80 -0.38 7.42
N VAL A 25 -16.90 -1.38 7.28
CA VAL A 25 -17.27 -2.69 6.73
C VAL A 25 -18.17 -3.46 7.69
N ARG A 26 -17.92 -3.35 9.00
CA ARG A 26 -18.66 -4.08 10.04
C ARG A 26 -20.15 -3.73 10.01
N ASP A 27 -20.47 -2.44 10.00
CA ASP A 27 -21.85 -1.94 10.13
C ASP A 27 -22.61 -1.86 8.80
N THR A 28 -21.89 -1.98 7.68
CA THR A 28 -22.52 -2.12 6.36
C THR A 28 -23.10 -3.53 6.17
N SER A 29 -24.37 -3.62 5.80
CA SER A 29 -25.03 -4.89 5.46
C SER A 29 -25.20 -5.06 3.95
N ILE A 30 -25.10 -6.31 3.46
CA ILE A 30 -25.38 -6.63 2.04
C ILE A 30 -26.81 -6.24 1.65
N ARG A 31 -27.76 -6.30 2.59
CA ARG A 31 -29.14 -5.87 2.36
C ARG A 31 -29.23 -4.36 2.10
N THR A 32 -28.46 -3.56 2.83
CA THR A 32 -28.39 -2.11 2.62
C THR A 32 -27.85 -1.79 1.23
N VAL A 33 -26.73 -2.42 0.85
CA VAL A 33 -26.13 -2.27 -0.48
C VAL A 33 -27.10 -2.68 -1.58
N ALA A 34 -27.78 -3.83 -1.44
CA ALA A 34 -28.75 -4.32 -2.43
C ALA A 34 -29.91 -3.34 -2.63
N ARG A 35 -30.48 -2.85 -1.52
CA ARG A 35 -31.57 -1.87 -1.53
C ARG A 35 -31.16 -0.59 -2.24
N LYS A 36 -30.00 -0.02 -1.88
CA LYS A 36 -29.48 1.20 -2.53
C LYS A 36 -29.15 0.95 -4.01
N ALA A 37 -28.68 -0.25 -4.35
CA ALA A 37 -28.38 -0.65 -5.72
C ALA A 37 -29.62 -1.02 -6.56
N GLY A 38 -30.82 -0.99 -5.98
CA GLY A 38 -32.07 -1.30 -6.68
C GLY A 38 -32.14 -2.75 -7.19
N ILE A 39 -31.53 -3.70 -6.46
CA ILE A 39 -31.54 -5.13 -6.83
C ILE A 39 -31.96 -6.01 -5.64
N ALA A 40 -32.43 -7.22 -5.93
CA ALA A 40 -32.69 -8.21 -4.91
C ALA A 40 -31.38 -8.61 -4.19
N VAL A 41 -31.45 -8.85 -2.88
CA VAL A 41 -30.30 -9.27 -2.05
C VAL A 41 -29.61 -10.51 -2.62
N GLY A 42 -30.40 -11.51 -3.03
CA GLY A 42 -29.88 -12.74 -3.66
C GLY A 42 -29.06 -12.46 -4.92
N ASN A 43 -29.37 -11.39 -5.65
CA ASN A 43 -28.63 -11.03 -6.85
C ASN A 43 -27.22 -10.50 -6.54
N ILE A 44 -26.97 -9.89 -5.37
CA ILE A 44 -25.60 -9.51 -4.99
C ILE A 44 -24.70 -10.74 -4.91
N TYR A 45 -25.20 -11.85 -4.36
CA TYR A 45 -24.41 -13.07 -4.20
C TYR A 45 -24.01 -13.73 -5.52
N ASN A 46 -24.70 -13.40 -6.63
CA ASN A 46 -24.29 -13.78 -7.98
C ASN A 46 -23.03 -13.03 -8.43
N TYR A 47 -22.78 -11.82 -7.93
CA TYR A 47 -21.60 -11.00 -8.25
C TYR A 47 -20.48 -11.14 -7.21
N PHE A 48 -20.83 -11.20 -5.92
CA PHE A 48 -19.88 -11.22 -4.81
C PHE A 48 -20.32 -12.25 -3.78
N ARG A 49 -19.51 -13.31 -3.61
CA ARG A 49 -19.85 -14.46 -2.75
C ARG A 49 -20.01 -14.12 -1.27
N SER A 50 -19.47 -12.99 -0.82
CA SER A 50 -19.57 -12.51 0.57
C SER A 50 -19.36 -11.00 0.65
N LYS A 51 -19.71 -10.40 1.80
CA LYS A 51 -19.38 -9.00 2.12
C LYS A 51 -17.87 -8.76 2.09
N ASP A 52 -17.10 -9.72 2.57
CA ASP A 52 -15.64 -9.68 2.53
C ASP A 52 -15.11 -9.62 1.09
N LYS A 53 -15.62 -10.44 0.17
CA LYS A 53 -15.22 -10.39 -1.24
C LYS A 53 -15.63 -9.09 -1.92
N LEU A 54 -16.80 -8.55 -1.59
CA LEU A 54 -17.22 -7.23 -2.06
C LEU A 54 -16.26 -6.13 -1.55
N PHE A 55 -15.87 -6.18 -0.27
CA PHE A 55 -14.91 -5.27 0.31
C PHE A 55 -13.53 -5.34 -0.36
N CYS A 56 -13.02 -6.55 -0.62
CA CYS A 56 -11.77 -6.71 -1.37
C CYS A 56 -11.85 -6.13 -2.78
N GLU A 57 -12.97 -6.30 -3.48
CA GLU A 57 -13.15 -5.76 -4.83
C GLU A 57 -13.25 -4.23 -4.83
N VAL A 58 -13.89 -3.63 -3.81
CA VAL A 58 -13.91 -2.17 -3.59
C VAL A 58 -12.50 -1.62 -3.41
N LEU A 59 -11.65 -2.30 -2.61
CA LEU A 59 -10.27 -1.86 -2.35
C LEU A 59 -9.26 -2.33 -3.40
N SER A 60 -9.68 -3.13 -4.39
CA SER A 60 -8.80 -3.70 -5.41
C SER A 60 -8.00 -2.65 -6.20
N PRO A 61 -8.57 -1.50 -6.61
CA PRO A 61 -7.80 -0.44 -7.27
C PRO A 61 -6.64 0.08 -6.41
N LEU A 62 -6.92 0.40 -5.14
CA LEU A 62 -5.91 0.84 -4.17
C LEU A 62 -4.83 -0.24 -3.97
N ILE A 63 -5.23 -1.48 -3.71
CA ILE A 63 -4.30 -2.59 -3.45
C ILE A 63 -3.37 -2.81 -4.64
N LYS A 64 -3.85 -2.65 -5.88
CA LYS A 64 -3.02 -2.76 -7.09
C LYS A 64 -1.97 -1.66 -7.15
N VAL A 65 -2.33 -0.40 -6.89
CA VAL A 65 -1.37 0.71 -6.93
C VAL A 65 -0.34 0.60 -5.79
N LEU A 66 -0.77 0.20 -4.59
CA LEU A 66 0.13 -0.05 -3.45
C LEU A 66 1.12 -1.18 -3.76
N ASN A 67 0.66 -2.30 -4.32
CA ASN A 67 1.56 -3.40 -4.66
C ASN A 67 2.59 -2.99 -5.71
N LYS A 68 2.19 -2.20 -6.71
CA LYS A 68 3.12 -1.67 -7.72
C LYS A 68 4.14 -0.72 -7.09
N HIS A 69 3.71 0.14 -6.19
CA HIS A 69 4.58 1.08 -5.48
C HIS A 69 5.58 0.37 -4.55
N ILE A 70 5.13 -0.63 -3.79
CA ILE A 70 6.01 -1.42 -2.91
C ILE A 70 7.10 -2.14 -3.71
N LEU A 71 6.75 -2.69 -4.88
CA LEU A 71 7.69 -3.43 -5.72
C LEU A 71 8.63 -2.52 -6.52
N SER A 72 8.28 -1.25 -6.76
CA SER A 72 9.13 -0.33 -7.55
C SER A 72 10.42 0.08 -6.82
N HIS A 73 10.45 -0.07 -5.49
CA HIS A 73 11.59 0.32 -4.66
C HIS A 73 12.83 -0.55 -4.92
N ASN A 74 12.65 -1.85 -5.19
CA ASN A 74 13.72 -2.85 -5.28
C ASN A 74 13.83 -3.51 -6.67
N ASP A 75 13.33 -2.86 -7.72
CA ASP A 75 13.36 -3.42 -9.08
C ASP A 75 14.82 -3.65 -9.54
N GLU A 76 15.10 -4.88 -9.97
CA GLU A 76 16.39 -5.41 -10.42
C GLU A 76 17.06 -4.53 -11.49
N LYS A 77 16.25 -3.88 -12.34
CA LYS A 77 16.73 -2.95 -13.39
C LYS A 77 17.53 -1.77 -12.84
N PHE A 78 17.41 -1.53 -11.55
CA PHE A 78 18.07 -0.45 -10.85
C PHE A 78 18.95 -0.99 -9.72
N LEU A 79 19.53 -2.18 -9.86
CA LEU A 79 20.62 -2.63 -9.00
C LEU A 79 21.90 -1.90 -9.38
N SER A 80 22.21 -0.81 -8.69
CA SER A 80 23.51 -0.17 -8.76
C SER A 80 23.92 0.38 -7.41
N ILE A 81 25.23 0.45 -7.17
CA ILE A 81 25.78 1.14 -6.00
C ILE A 81 25.44 2.64 -6.03
N ASP A 82 25.19 3.18 -7.23
CA ASP A 82 24.77 4.56 -7.46
C ASP A 82 23.30 4.81 -7.15
N VAL A 83 22.48 3.79 -6.88
CA VAL A 83 21.06 3.97 -6.53
C VAL A 83 20.89 4.77 -5.24
N PHE A 84 21.83 4.66 -4.30
CA PHE A 84 21.88 5.53 -3.13
C PHE A 84 22.17 7.00 -3.49
N SER A 85 22.66 7.26 -4.70
CA SER A 85 23.01 8.56 -5.26
C SER A 85 21.99 9.05 -6.32
N MET A 86 20.96 8.27 -6.68
CA MET A 86 19.94 8.63 -7.66
C MET A 86 18.80 9.45 -7.03
N ARG A 87 19.10 10.70 -6.67
CA ARG A 87 18.14 11.63 -6.02
C ARG A 87 16.81 11.77 -6.76
N GLN A 88 16.83 11.87 -8.09
CA GLN A 88 15.59 12.03 -8.87
C GLN A 88 14.64 10.85 -8.66
N ARG A 89 15.16 9.61 -8.59
CA ARG A 89 14.33 8.42 -8.41
C ARG A 89 13.74 8.32 -7.01
N GLN A 90 14.50 8.76 -6.01
CA GLN A 90 14.03 8.89 -4.64
C GLN A 90 12.87 9.90 -4.56
N ILE A 91 13.00 11.05 -5.24
CA ILE A 91 11.94 12.04 -5.39
C ILE A 91 10.72 11.43 -6.11
N ASP A 92 10.92 10.74 -7.24
CA ASP A 92 9.82 10.13 -8.00
C ASP A 92 9.07 9.08 -7.15
N TYR A 93 9.79 8.32 -6.32
CA TYR A 93 9.20 7.37 -5.37
C TYR A 93 8.31 8.10 -4.35
N ILE A 94 8.82 9.16 -3.72
CA ILE A 94 8.06 9.98 -2.77
C ILE A 94 6.83 10.59 -3.45
N LEU A 95 6.98 11.23 -4.61
CA LEU A 95 5.87 11.84 -5.34
C LEU A 95 4.80 10.82 -5.73
N ASN A 96 5.20 9.61 -6.11
CA ASN A 96 4.26 8.52 -6.40
C ASN A 96 3.50 8.09 -5.14
N MET A 97 4.19 7.98 -3.99
CA MET A 97 3.54 7.71 -2.70
C MET A 97 2.51 8.79 -2.37
N LEU A 98 2.91 10.08 -2.44
CA LEU A 98 2.03 11.21 -2.13
C LEU A 98 0.81 11.27 -3.06
N SER A 99 0.98 10.96 -4.35
CA SER A 99 -0.15 10.83 -5.28
C SER A 99 -1.11 9.72 -4.86
N ILE A 100 -0.60 8.53 -4.47
CA ILE A 100 -1.46 7.44 -3.99
C ILE A 100 -2.24 7.87 -2.74
N ILE A 101 -1.58 8.55 -1.80
CA ILE A 101 -2.24 9.07 -0.60
C ILE A 101 -3.35 10.04 -1.00
N LYS A 102 -3.04 11.02 -1.86
CA LYS A 102 -4.01 12.00 -2.34
C LYS A 102 -5.22 11.37 -3.02
N ASP A 103 -4.98 10.41 -3.91
CA ASP A 103 -6.02 9.81 -4.76
C ASP A 103 -6.90 8.79 -4.01
N PHE A 104 -6.37 8.15 -2.96
CA PHE A 104 -7.02 7.03 -2.26
C PHE A 104 -7.09 7.19 -0.74
N ARG A 105 -6.95 8.41 -0.19
CA ARG A 105 -6.92 8.65 1.26
C ARG A 105 -8.08 7.96 2.02
N PRO A 106 -9.34 8.06 1.60
CA PRO A 106 -10.45 7.41 2.31
C PRO A 106 -10.32 5.89 2.33
N GLU A 107 -9.95 5.28 1.21
CA GLU A 107 -9.73 3.83 1.07
C GLU A 107 -8.51 3.36 1.85
N LEU A 108 -7.44 4.16 1.88
CA LEU A 108 -6.25 3.90 2.70
C LEU A 108 -6.63 3.87 4.17
N ARG A 109 -7.43 4.83 4.63
CA ARG A 109 -7.91 4.85 6.02
C ARG A 109 -8.75 3.61 6.34
N LEU A 110 -9.63 3.23 5.40
CA LEU A 110 -10.47 2.05 5.53
C LEU A 110 -9.64 0.76 5.59
N LEU A 111 -8.64 0.62 4.71
CA LEU A 111 -7.75 -0.54 4.63
C LEU A 111 -6.83 -0.68 5.85
N LEU A 112 -6.20 0.43 6.26
CA LEU A 112 -5.14 0.43 7.27
C LEU A 112 -5.66 0.50 8.70
N PHE A 113 -6.82 1.11 8.93
CA PHE A 113 -7.33 1.37 10.28
C PHE A 113 -8.73 0.82 10.55
N LYS A 114 -9.47 0.35 9.52
CA LYS A 114 -10.88 -0.07 9.66
C LYS A 114 -11.21 -1.38 8.92
N SER A 115 -10.22 -2.27 8.78
CA SER A 115 -10.35 -3.57 8.10
C SER A 115 -10.51 -4.77 9.05
N GLU A 116 -10.65 -4.53 10.36
CA GLU A 116 -10.85 -5.59 11.36
C GLU A 116 -12.06 -6.48 11.03
N GLY A 117 -11.90 -7.79 11.23
CA GLY A 117 -12.91 -8.80 10.92
C GLY A 117 -13.07 -9.10 9.43
N THR A 118 -12.18 -8.59 8.57
CA THR A 118 -12.13 -8.89 7.12
C THR A 118 -10.86 -9.66 6.77
N SER A 119 -10.80 -10.23 5.58
CA SER A 119 -9.59 -10.89 5.05
C SER A 119 -8.46 -9.90 4.73
N LEU A 120 -8.72 -8.59 4.79
CA LEU A 120 -7.73 -7.54 4.66
C LEU A 120 -7.27 -6.98 6.02
N GLN A 121 -7.73 -7.53 7.14
CA GLN A 121 -7.17 -7.23 8.45
C GLN A 121 -5.65 -7.50 8.47
N GLY A 122 -4.88 -6.65 9.15
CA GLY A 122 -3.42 -6.80 9.24
C GLY A 122 -2.69 -6.46 7.94
N TYR A 123 -3.27 -5.57 7.12
CA TYR A 123 -2.65 -5.20 5.85
C TYR A 123 -1.30 -4.49 6.03
N LYS A 124 -1.10 -3.78 7.15
CA LYS A 124 0.18 -3.12 7.48
C LYS A 124 1.31 -4.13 7.55
N GLU A 125 1.11 -5.23 8.28
CA GLU A 125 2.06 -6.33 8.43
C GLU A 125 2.37 -6.96 7.06
N LYS A 126 1.34 -7.18 6.24
CA LYS A 126 1.52 -7.67 4.87
C LYS A 126 2.36 -6.73 3.99
N MET A 127 2.27 -5.42 4.19
CA MET A 127 3.11 -4.46 3.48
C MET A 127 4.57 -4.52 3.97
N ILE A 128 4.77 -4.69 5.29
CA ILE A 128 6.10 -4.86 5.90
C ILE A 128 6.76 -6.13 5.34
N ASP A 129 6.07 -7.26 5.34
CA ASP A 129 6.59 -8.54 4.85
C ASP A 129 7.03 -8.46 3.39
N LYS A 130 6.21 -7.82 2.54
CA LYS A 130 6.55 -7.63 1.11
C LYS A 130 7.77 -6.74 0.92
N GLN A 131 7.88 -5.65 1.68
CA GLN A 131 9.05 -4.78 1.61
C GLN A 131 10.31 -5.48 2.12
N MET A 132 10.19 -6.25 3.20
CA MET A 132 11.30 -7.01 3.76
C MET A 132 11.81 -8.06 2.77
N GLN A 133 10.91 -8.81 2.12
CA GLN A 133 11.28 -9.76 1.06
C GLN A 133 12.01 -9.06 -0.08
N GLY A 134 11.49 -7.91 -0.55
CA GLY A 134 12.15 -7.13 -1.60
C GLY A 134 13.51 -6.57 -1.19
N GLY A 135 13.65 -6.11 0.06
CA GLY A 135 14.90 -5.53 0.59
C GLY A 135 15.98 -6.58 0.82
N ILE A 136 15.62 -7.76 1.34
CA ILE A 136 16.54 -8.90 1.48
C ILE A 136 17.04 -9.34 0.10
N GLU A 137 16.15 -9.47 -0.86
CA GLU A 137 16.50 -9.85 -2.22
C GLU A 137 17.39 -8.80 -2.89
N TYR A 138 17.10 -7.51 -2.68
CA TYR A 138 17.95 -6.41 -3.16
C TYR A 138 19.38 -6.49 -2.58
N ILE A 139 19.53 -6.70 -1.27
CA ILE A 139 20.86 -6.83 -0.62
C ILE A 139 21.61 -8.05 -1.17
N ARG A 140 20.90 -9.19 -1.39
CA ARG A 140 21.47 -10.40 -1.99
C ARG A 140 22.03 -10.11 -3.39
N LEU A 141 21.22 -9.49 -4.26
CA LEU A 141 21.61 -9.15 -5.62
C LEU A 141 22.74 -8.11 -5.66
N MET A 142 22.73 -7.13 -4.76
CA MET A 142 23.82 -6.16 -4.61
C MET A 142 25.14 -6.83 -4.22
N LYS A 143 25.12 -7.84 -3.33
CA LYS A 143 26.31 -8.61 -2.97
C LYS A 143 26.85 -9.44 -4.14
N GLU A 144 25.96 -10.05 -4.92
CA GLU A 144 26.34 -10.82 -6.12
C GLU A 144 26.99 -9.92 -7.17
N ARG A 145 26.44 -8.73 -7.40
CA ARG A 145 26.97 -7.77 -8.38
C ARG A 145 28.24 -7.05 -7.88
N TYR A 146 28.31 -6.76 -6.59
CA TYR A 146 29.41 -6.04 -5.95
C TYR A 146 29.92 -6.82 -4.73
N PRO A 147 30.80 -7.83 -4.93
CA PRO A 147 31.23 -8.75 -3.86
C PRO A 147 31.92 -8.08 -2.66
N HIS A 148 32.41 -6.86 -2.82
CA HIS A 148 33.08 -6.08 -1.78
C HIS A 148 32.10 -5.39 -0.81
N LEU A 149 30.81 -5.28 -1.14
CA LEU A 149 29.84 -4.66 -0.23
C LEU A 149 29.63 -5.48 1.04
N ASN A 150 29.42 -4.79 2.15
CA ASN A 150 28.96 -5.44 3.37
C ASN A 150 27.47 -5.80 3.21
N SER A 151 27.17 -7.08 3.05
CA SER A 151 25.80 -7.60 2.97
C SER A 151 25.33 -8.27 4.26
N ASN A 152 26.14 -8.22 5.33
CA ASN A 152 25.77 -8.77 6.64
C ASN A 152 24.88 -7.79 7.39
N ILE A 153 23.67 -7.59 6.87
CA ILE A 153 22.67 -6.71 7.46
C ILE A 153 21.75 -7.54 8.35
N SER A 154 21.55 -7.09 9.59
CA SER A 154 20.64 -7.72 10.54
C SER A 154 19.21 -7.80 9.98
N PRO A 155 18.58 -9.00 9.92
CA PRO A 155 17.18 -9.13 9.52
C PRO A 155 16.23 -8.32 10.40
N LEU A 156 16.56 -8.17 11.69
CA LEU A 156 15.81 -7.33 12.62
C LEU A 156 15.88 -5.84 12.21
N LEU A 157 17.04 -5.37 11.77
CA LEU A 157 17.18 -4.00 11.28
C LEU A 157 16.34 -3.77 10.02
N ILE A 158 16.35 -4.70 9.07
CA ILE A 158 15.51 -4.63 7.87
C ILE A 158 14.03 -4.52 8.28
N HIS A 159 13.57 -5.40 9.16
CA HIS A 159 12.20 -5.35 9.68
C HIS A 159 11.87 -4.01 10.35
N ILE A 160 12.77 -3.49 11.22
CA ILE A 160 12.58 -2.19 11.89
C ILE A 160 12.47 -1.05 10.86
N THR A 161 13.33 -1.02 9.84
CA THR A 161 13.27 0.03 8.81
C THR A 161 12.00 -0.02 7.97
N CYS A 162 11.55 -1.22 7.57
CA CYS A 162 10.28 -1.40 6.86
C CYS A 162 9.08 -0.99 7.74
N SER A 163 9.08 -1.38 9.02
CA SER A 163 8.04 -1.01 9.98
C SER A 163 7.99 0.50 10.22
N THR A 164 9.14 1.15 10.36
CA THR A 164 9.25 2.60 10.52
C THR A 164 8.73 3.33 9.29
N TRP A 165 9.06 2.87 8.08
CA TRP A 165 8.52 3.44 6.84
C TRP A 165 6.99 3.30 6.75
N ILE A 166 6.44 2.15 7.10
CA ILE A 166 4.98 1.97 7.16
C ILE A 166 4.34 2.88 8.20
N THR A 167 5.02 3.14 9.33
CA THR A 167 4.55 4.07 10.34
C THR A 167 4.49 5.51 9.80
N VAL A 168 5.56 5.97 9.13
CA VAL A 168 5.59 7.28 8.45
C VAL A 168 4.49 7.40 7.40
N PHE A 169 4.29 6.36 6.60
CA PHE A 169 3.20 6.33 5.62
C PHE A 169 1.83 6.46 6.31
N CYS A 170 1.60 5.72 7.39
CA CYS A 170 0.34 5.78 8.15
C CYS A 170 0.11 7.16 8.77
N GLU A 171 1.14 7.79 9.32
CA GLU A 171 1.09 9.16 9.87
C GLU A 171 0.54 10.14 8.81
N ILE A 172 1.10 10.11 7.60
CA ILE A 172 0.67 10.99 6.51
C ILE A 172 -0.76 10.69 6.06
N VAL A 173 -1.20 9.42 6.10
CA VAL A 173 -2.59 9.03 5.76
C VAL A 173 -3.58 9.46 6.84
N GLU A 174 -3.18 9.37 8.11
CA GLU A 174 -4.05 9.61 9.26
C GLU A 174 -4.31 11.11 9.50
N HIS A 175 -3.28 11.92 9.29
CA HIS A 175 -3.26 13.35 9.54
C HIS A 175 -3.46 14.15 8.24
N GLU A 176 -4.48 15.02 8.24
CA GLU A 176 -4.86 15.88 7.10
C GLU A 176 -4.53 17.36 7.35
N ASP A 177 -4.01 17.68 8.55
CA ASP A 177 -3.61 19.01 8.98
C ASP A 177 -2.22 19.42 8.49
N TYR A 178 -1.41 18.46 8.02
CA TYR A 178 -0.12 18.73 7.39
C TYR A 178 -0.31 19.32 5.98
N SER A 179 0.46 20.36 5.65
CA SER A 179 0.46 20.89 4.29
C SER A 179 1.22 19.95 3.33
N ASP A 180 0.83 19.96 2.05
CA ASP A 180 1.52 19.18 1.00
C ASP A 180 3.03 19.51 0.94
N GLU A 181 3.40 20.77 1.20
CA GLU A 181 4.80 21.21 1.23
C GLU A 181 5.55 20.68 2.45
N ASP A 182 4.94 20.74 3.65
CA ASP A 182 5.56 20.22 4.87
C ASP A 182 5.79 18.71 4.76
N ILE A 183 4.81 17.97 4.24
CA ILE A 183 4.93 16.53 4.00
C ILE A 183 6.09 16.27 3.03
N LYS A 184 6.16 17.01 1.92
CA LYS A 184 7.22 16.82 0.92
C LYS A 184 8.60 17.08 1.51
N VAL A 185 8.79 18.20 2.21
CA VAL A 185 10.07 18.54 2.86
C VAL A 185 10.47 17.46 3.87
N ALA A 186 9.53 17.01 4.71
CA ALA A 186 9.77 15.95 5.68
C ALA A 186 10.18 14.63 4.99
N MET A 187 9.55 14.28 3.87
CA MET A 187 9.86 13.04 3.13
C MET A 187 11.23 13.11 2.45
N GLU A 188 11.60 14.26 1.89
CA GLU A 188 12.95 14.47 1.33
C GLU A 188 14.02 14.33 2.41
N GLN A 189 13.81 14.95 3.58
CA GLN A 189 14.74 14.85 4.72
C GLN A 189 14.83 13.42 5.28
N TYR A 190 13.69 12.74 5.44
CA TYR A 190 13.64 11.34 5.88
C TYR A 190 14.41 10.43 4.92
N MET A 191 14.28 10.66 3.61
CA MET A 191 14.99 9.90 2.59
C MET A 191 16.50 10.14 2.65
N ASP A 192 16.92 11.41 2.76
CA ASP A 192 18.35 11.75 2.90
C ASP A 192 18.97 11.08 4.14
N PHE A 193 18.26 11.12 5.28
CA PHE A 193 18.65 10.43 6.51
C PHE A 193 18.76 8.91 6.32
N SER A 194 17.72 8.28 5.76
CA SER A 194 17.66 6.83 5.53
C SER A 194 18.75 6.34 4.57
N MET A 195 18.93 7.03 3.45
CA MET A 195 19.90 6.66 2.42
C MET A 195 21.34 6.83 2.91
N ALA A 196 21.62 7.86 3.72
CA ALA A 196 22.92 8.01 4.36
C ALA A 196 23.22 6.82 5.30
N GLY A 197 22.23 6.36 6.08
CA GLY A 197 22.35 5.18 6.93
C GLY A 197 22.65 3.90 6.15
N TRP A 198 21.86 3.62 5.11
CA TRP A 198 22.08 2.45 4.25
C TRP A 198 23.44 2.47 3.55
N LYS A 199 23.85 3.64 3.05
CA LYS A 199 25.17 3.82 2.43
C LYS A 199 26.31 3.58 3.44
N ALA A 200 26.14 3.97 4.70
CA ALA A 200 27.13 3.69 5.73
C ALA A 200 27.22 2.19 6.06
N LEU A 201 26.10 1.48 6.11
CA LEU A 201 26.04 0.06 6.44
C LEU A 201 26.56 -0.87 5.33
N LEU A 202 26.32 -0.52 4.07
CA LEU A 202 26.67 -1.35 2.91
C LEU A 202 28.10 -1.12 2.40
N LYS A 203 28.77 -0.06 2.86
CA LYS A 203 30.19 0.16 2.57
C LYS A 203 31.02 -1.05 3.05
N PRO A 204 32.13 -1.38 2.34
CA PRO A 204 33.04 -2.44 2.74
C PRO A 204 33.56 -2.29 4.18
#